data_AF-B7PCQ7-F1
#
_entry.id   AF-B7PCQ7-F1
#
_cell.length_a   1.000
_cell.length_b   1.000
_cell.length_c   1.000
_cell.angle_alpha   90.00
_cell.angle_beta   90.00
_cell.angle_gamma   90.00
#
_symmetry.space_group_name_H-M   'P 1'
#
loop_
_entity.id
_entity.type
_entity.pdbx_description
1 polymer ?
#
loop_
_entity_poly.entity_id
_entity_poly.type
_entity_poly.pdbx_seq_one_letter_code
_entity_poly.pdbx_strand_id
1 'polypeptide(L)'
;LRSDLEHVSIKHRKLQEESRVFGIQKFQSSNVDIQFYTGLPSYAHFQELLKFVEPGNKGENIIYWQSTATSEDERRGRLQKLLIEDQLFLVLVKLRVGLFHKHLGHLFNVSETTVSRVFLTWMSFLYLRLTELPLWLPRDVVDTLMPATFKDKYRSTRVIIDATELRCEVSSS
;
A
#
# COMPACT_ATOMS: atom_id res chain seq x y z
N LEU A 1 42.33 -20.19 -9.63
CA LEU A 1 41.71 -20.68 -8.37
C LEU A 1 41.29 -19.53 -7.44
N ARG A 2 42.21 -18.74 -6.88
CA ARG A 2 41.83 -17.60 -5.99
C ARG A 2 41.09 -16.47 -6.74
N SER A 3 41.54 -16.15 -7.96
CA SER A 3 40.88 -15.18 -8.85
C SER A 3 39.48 -15.62 -9.26
N ASP A 4 39.28 -16.91 -9.50
CA ASP A 4 38.01 -17.47 -9.96
C ASP A 4 36.97 -17.48 -8.82
N LEU A 5 37.42 -17.76 -7.59
CA LEU A 5 36.60 -17.65 -6.37
C LEU A 5 36.16 -16.20 -6.11
N GLU A 6 37.05 -15.21 -6.30
CA GLU A 6 36.70 -13.80 -6.20
C GLU A 6 35.70 -13.37 -7.28
N HIS A 7 35.89 -13.83 -8.52
CA HIS A 7 34.98 -13.55 -9.62
C HIS A 7 33.57 -14.14 -9.41
N VAL A 8 33.49 -15.36 -8.87
CA VAL A 8 32.21 -16.01 -8.54
C VAL A 8 31.52 -15.27 -7.39
N SER A 9 32.25 -14.86 -6.34
CA SER A 9 31.70 -14.09 -5.23
C SER A 9 31.17 -12.72 -5.67
N ILE A 10 31.90 -12.02 -6.55
CA ILE A 10 31.47 -10.73 -7.12
C ILE A 10 30.23 -10.91 -8.01
N LYS A 11 30.19 -11.96 -8.83
CA LYS A 11 29.04 -12.27 -9.69
C LYS A 11 27.80 -12.64 -8.85
N HIS A 12 27.98 -13.43 -7.79
CA HIS A 12 26.90 -13.77 -6.87
C HIS A 12 26.36 -12.54 -6.13
N ARG A 13 27.25 -11.63 -5.68
CA ARG A 13 26.86 -10.37 -5.05
C ARG A 13 26.12 -9.44 -6.02
N LYS A 14 26.58 -9.30 -7.26
CA LYS A 14 25.89 -8.53 -8.31
C LYS A 14 24.53 -9.12 -8.65
N LEU A 15 24.44 -10.44 -8.78
CA LEU A 15 23.17 -11.14 -8.99
C LEU A 15 22.22 -10.98 -7.80
N GLN A 16 22.72 -10.92 -6.56
CA GLN A 16 21.92 -10.63 -5.37
C GLN A 16 21.47 -9.17 -5.29
N GLU A 17 22.29 -8.22 -5.77
CA GLU A 17 21.94 -6.79 -5.86
C GLU A 17 20.92 -6.53 -6.99
N GLU A 18 21.07 -7.19 -8.14
CA GLU A 18 20.13 -7.17 -9.26
C GLU A 18 18.83 -7.92 -8.93
N SER A 19 18.88 -8.92 -8.03
CA SER A 19 17.73 -9.67 -7.53
C SER A 19 17.03 -9.00 -6.34
N ARG A 20 17.37 -7.76 -5.95
CA ARG A 20 16.62 -7.03 -4.92
C ARG A 20 15.23 -6.66 -5.46
N VAL A 21 14.32 -7.62 -5.34
CA VAL A 21 12.89 -7.48 -5.63
C VAL A 21 12.42 -6.16 -5.04
N PHE A 22 11.77 -5.35 -5.86
CA PHE A 22 11.18 -4.10 -5.39
C PHE A 22 10.18 -4.43 -4.27
N GLY A 23 10.45 -3.94 -3.07
CA GLY A 23 9.71 -4.27 -1.86
C GLY A 23 10.12 -3.35 -0.72
N ILE A 24 9.32 -3.32 0.35
CA ILE A 24 9.50 -2.34 1.44
C ILE A 24 10.86 -2.49 2.12
N GLN A 25 11.33 -3.72 2.27
CA GLN A 25 12.61 -4.05 2.91
C GLN A 25 13.81 -3.40 2.20
N LYS A 26 13.69 -3.10 0.90
CA LYS A 26 14.73 -2.39 0.13
C LYS A 26 14.94 -0.96 0.63
N PHE A 27 13.89 -0.31 1.14
CA PHE A 27 13.87 1.11 1.47
C PHE A 27 13.89 1.38 2.99
N GLN A 28 13.95 0.33 3.82
CA GLN A 28 13.84 0.45 5.28
C GLN A 28 14.88 1.37 5.93
N SER A 29 16.05 1.55 5.31
CA SER A 29 17.13 2.41 5.78
C SER A 29 17.06 3.85 5.27
N SER A 30 16.13 4.17 4.36
CA SER A 30 16.01 5.48 3.71
C SER A 30 14.63 6.08 3.96
N ASN A 31 14.53 6.95 4.97
CA ASN A 31 13.28 7.66 5.26
C ASN A 31 12.83 8.53 4.08
N VAL A 32 13.77 9.06 3.29
CA VAL A 32 13.47 9.84 2.08
C VAL A 32 12.74 8.99 1.04
N ASP A 33 13.22 7.77 0.79
CA ASP A 33 12.58 6.87 -0.17
C ASP A 33 11.23 6.37 0.36
N ILE A 34 11.13 6.05 1.66
CA ILE A 34 9.86 5.68 2.29
C ILE A 34 8.83 6.80 2.13
N GLN A 35 9.21 8.04 2.41
CA GLN A 35 8.31 9.19 2.26
C GLN A 35 7.92 9.44 0.81
N PHE A 36 8.86 9.29 -0.12
CA PHE A 36 8.59 9.43 -1.55
C PHE A 36 7.54 8.41 -2.02
N TYR A 37 7.76 7.13 -1.71
CA TYR A 37 6.90 6.04 -2.19
C TYR A 37 5.60 5.90 -1.42
N THR A 38 5.59 6.10 -0.12
CA THR A 38 4.41 5.79 0.72
C THR A 38 3.70 7.03 1.26
N GLY A 39 4.38 8.18 1.27
CA GLY A 39 3.93 9.38 1.99
C GLY A 39 4.18 9.33 3.51
N LEU A 40 4.61 8.19 4.07
CA LEU A 40 4.87 8.04 5.49
C LEU A 40 6.25 8.60 5.88
N PRO A 41 6.43 9.18 7.08
CA PRO A 41 7.69 9.83 7.45
C PRO A 41 8.90 8.89 7.56
N SER A 42 8.69 7.61 7.89
CA SER A 42 9.77 6.63 8.06
C SER A 42 9.25 5.20 7.96
N TYR A 43 10.18 4.24 7.86
CA TYR A 43 9.85 2.82 7.91
C TYR A 43 9.15 2.42 9.22
N ALA A 44 9.47 3.07 10.33
CA ALA A 44 8.79 2.82 11.60
C ALA A 44 7.28 3.17 11.53
N HIS A 45 6.92 4.26 10.85
CA HIS A 45 5.51 4.63 10.64
C HIS A 45 4.80 3.65 9.71
N PHE A 46 5.51 3.07 8.74
CA PHE A 46 4.97 1.98 7.93
C PHE A 46 4.66 0.75 8.79
N GLN A 47 5.56 0.38 9.70
CA GLN A 47 5.33 -0.74 10.63
C GLN A 47 4.17 -0.46 11.61
N GLU A 48 4.06 0.76 12.13
CA GLU A 48 2.92 1.20 12.96
C GLU A 48 1.59 1.09 12.20
N LEU A 49 1.55 1.55 10.94
CA LEU A 49 0.36 1.41 10.09
C LEU A 49 0.02 -0.06 9.85
N LEU A 50 1.01 -0.88 9.50
CA LEU A 50 0.82 -2.31 9.26
C LEU A 50 0.29 -3.03 10.50
N LYS A 51 0.81 -2.66 11.69
CA LYS A 51 0.34 -3.17 12.98
C LYS A 51 -1.08 -2.73 13.29
N PHE A 52 -1.41 -1.45 13.05
CA PHE A 52 -2.74 -0.91 13.26
C PHE A 52 -3.80 -1.61 12.40
N VAL A 53 -3.54 -1.77 11.10
CA VAL A 53 -4.50 -2.40 10.19
C VAL A 53 -4.61 -3.90 10.43
N GLU A 54 -3.59 -4.54 11.01
CA GLU A 54 -3.61 -5.92 11.49
C GLU A 54 -4.10 -6.92 10.41
N PRO A 55 -3.38 -7.07 9.29
CA PRO A 55 -3.77 -7.97 8.21
C PRO A 55 -3.63 -9.46 8.57
N GLY A 56 -2.96 -9.77 9.70
CA GLY A 56 -2.55 -11.11 10.06
C GLY A 56 -1.23 -11.53 9.40
N ASN A 57 -0.58 -12.55 9.94
CA ASN A 57 0.76 -12.98 9.50
C ASN A 57 0.78 -13.53 8.07
N LYS A 58 -0.34 -14.10 7.63
CA LYS A 58 -0.54 -14.68 6.29
C LYS A 58 -1.64 -13.98 5.51
N GLY A 59 -2.12 -12.83 5.99
CA GLY A 59 -3.26 -12.13 5.42
C GLY A 59 -4.61 -12.75 5.83
N GLU A 60 -4.68 -13.46 6.95
CA GLU A 60 -5.91 -14.11 7.44
C GLU A 60 -7.08 -13.14 7.66
N ASN A 61 -6.79 -11.86 7.93
CA ASN A 61 -7.83 -10.83 8.08
C ASN A 61 -8.19 -10.15 6.74
N ILE A 62 -7.52 -10.52 5.65
CA ILE A 62 -7.77 -9.99 4.31
C ILE A 62 -8.61 -10.98 3.50
N ILE A 63 -9.84 -10.58 3.16
CA ILE A 63 -10.76 -11.42 2.37
C ILE A 63 -10.51 -11.21 0.87
N TYR A 64 -9.87 -12.19 0.22
CA TYR A 64 -9.66 -12.18 -1.22
C TYR A 64 -10.87 -12.78 -1.97
N TRP A 65 -11.62 -11.94 -2.69
CA TRP A 65 -12.93 -12.23 -3.31
C TRP A 65 -12.94 -13.31 -4.43
N GLN A 66 -11.85 -14.03 -4.73
CA GLN A 66 -11.84 -15.02 -5.83
C GLN A 66 -11.02 -16.28 -5.51
N SER A 67 -10.86 -16.64 -4.25
CA SER A 67 -10.09 -17.83 -3.87
C SER A 67 -10.93 -19.11 -3.90
N THR A 68 -11.58 -19.44 -5.02
CA THR A 68 -11.89 -20.85 -5.31
C THR A 68 -10.62 -21.49 -5.83
N ALA A 69 -9.67 -21.77 -4.94
CA ALA A 69 -8.59 -22.68 -5.24
C ALA A 69 -9.10 -24.10 -5.01
N THR A 70 -9.45 -24.76 -6.11
CA THR A 70 -9.45 -26.21 -6.20
C THR A 70 -8.12 -26.75 -5.67
N SER A 71 -8.24 -27.73 -4.77
CA SER A 71 -7.30 -28.82 -4.42
C SER A 71 -5.78 -28.55 -4.47
N GLU A 72 -5.15 -28.89 -3.35
CA GLU A 72 -3.76 -28.62 -2.94
C GLU A 72 -2.60 -29.15 -3.80
N ASP A 73 -2.85 -29.73 -4.98
CA ASP A 73 -1.79 -30.29 -5.81
C ASP A 73 -1.85 -29.78 -7.25
N GLU A 74 -0.67 -29.61 -7.88
CA GLU A 74 -0.46 -29.30 -9.31
C GLU A 74 -0.22 -27.85 -9.78
N ARG A 75 0.58 -27.02 -9.08
CA ARG A 75 1.32 -25.94 -9.76
C ARG A 75 2.78 -25.85 -9.33
N ARG A 76 3.57 -26.75 -9.92
CA ARG A 76 5.04 -26.75 -9.98
C ARG A 76 5.49 -25.48 -10.74
N GLY A 77 5.64 -24.37 -10.02
CA GLY A 77 6.02 -23.06 -10.56
C GLY A 77 5.44 -21.89 -9.77
N ARG A 78 5.39 -22.01 -8.44
CA ARG A 78 4.70 -21.08 -7.53
C ARG A 78 5.33 -19.68 -7.66
N LEU A 79 4.69 -18.79 -8.43
CA LEU A 79 4.91 -17.34 -8.34
C LEU A 79 4.86 -16.98 -6.85
N GLN A 80 5.94 -16.39 -6.35
CA GLN A 80 6.07 -15.96 -4.96
C GLN A 80 4.81 -15.18 -4.58
N LYS A 81 4.08 -15.68 -3.59
CA LYS A 81 2.93 -14.95 -3.03
C LYS A 81 3.52 -13.68 -2.43
N LEU A 82 3.20 -12.51 -3.00
CA LEU A 82 3.75 -11.22 -2.56
C LEU A 82 3.59 -11.12 -1.03
N LEU A 83 4.65 -10.75 -0.31
CA LEU A 83 4.62 -10.64 1.14
C LEU A 83 3.54 -9.63 1.56
N ILE A 84 2.91 -9.83 2.72
CA ILE A 84 1.85 -8.94 3.23
C ILE A 84 2.34 -7.49 3.34
N GLU A 85 3.58 -7.29 3.81
CA GLU A 85 4.20 -5.96 3.87
C GLU A 85 4.37 -5.36 2.47
N ASP A 86 4.82 -6.15 1.49
CA ASP A 86 5.00 -5.68 0.12
C ASP A 86 3.68 -5.40 -0.59
N GLN A 87 2.59 -6.08 -0.21
CA GLN A 87 1.25 -5.77 -0.71
C GLN A 87 0.76 -4.41 -0.19
N LEU A 88 0.91 -4.14 1.12
CA LEU A 88 0.60 -2.82 1.67
C LEU A 88 1.48 -1.76 1.00
N PHE A 89 2.78 -2.02 0.84
CA PHE A 89 3.69 -1.12 0.18
C PHE A 89 3.29 -0.83 -1.27
N LEU A 90 2.90 -1.85 -2.04
CA LEU A 90 2.37 -1.70 -3.40
C LEU A 90 1.16 -0.76 -3.44
N VAL A 91 0.23 -0.92 -2.50
CA VAL A 91 -0.98 -0.09 -2.40
C VAL A 91 -0.62 1.35 -2.08
N LEU A 92 0.27 1.59 -1.11
CA LEU A 92 0.72 2.93 -0.75
C LEU A 92 1.48 3.61 -1.90
N VAL A 93 2.36 2.88 -2.60
CA VAL A 93 3.05 3.37 -3.82
C VAL A 93 2.03 3.80 -4.87
N LYS A 94 1.01 2.99 -5.11
CA LYS A 94 -0.03 3.33 -6.08
C LYS A 94 -0.83 4.57 -5.68
N LEU A 95 -1.22 4.69 -4.40
CA LEU A 95 -1.97 5.84 -3.90
C LEU A 95 -1.14 7.13 -3.91
N ARG A 96 0.16 7.04 -3.59
CA ARG A 96 1.05 8.20 -3.47
C ARG A 96 1.58 8.67 -4.82
N VAL A 97 2.08 7.76 -5.65
CA VAL A 97 2.80 8.07 -6.90
C VAL A 97 1.88 7.93 -8.12
N GLY A 98 0.76 7.22 -8.01
CA GLY A 98 -0.22 7.11 -9.10
C GLY A 98 0.21 6.17 -10.23
N LEU A 99 1.09 5.20 -9.97
CA LEU A 99 1.60 4.31 -11.02
C LEU A 99 0.52 3.39 -11.62
N PHE A 100 0.66 3.13 -12.93
CA PHE A 100 -0.17 2.16 -13.66
C PHE A 100 0.08 0.73 -13.18
N HIS A 101 -0.95 -0.12 -13.23
CA HIS A 101 -0.85 -1.50 -12.78
C HIS A 101 0.21 -2.30 -13.52
N LYS A 102 0.35 -2.10 -14.84
CA LYS A 102 1.40 -2.73 -15.65
C LYS A 102 2.81 -2.40 -15.15
N HIS A 103 3.06 -1.14 -14.80
CA HIS A 103 4.36 -0.71 -14.29
C HIS A 103 4.64 -1.29 -12.90
N LEU A 104 3.65 -1.29 -12.01
CA LEU A 104 3.75 -1.96 -10.70
C LEU A 104 4.01 -3.46 -10.85
N GLY A 105 3.41 -4.11 -11.86
CA GLY A 105 3.65 -5.52 -12.15
C GLY A 105 5.12 -5.79 -12.49
N HIS A 106 5.74 -4.91 -13.28
CA HIS A 106 7.17 -5.00 -13.57
C HIS A 106 8.04 -4.79 -12.32
N LEU A 107 7.71 -3.81 -11.48
CA LEU A 107 8.47 -3.52 -10.26
C LEU A 107 8.45 -4.70 -9.28
N PHE A 108 7.26 -5.19 -8.96
CA PHE A 108 7.04 -6.26 -7.97
C PHE A 108 7.18 -7.67 -8.56
N ASN A 109 7.51 -7.79 -9.85
CA ASN A 109 7.63 -9.05 -10.58
C ASN A 109 6.37 -9.95 -10.45
N VAL A 110 5.19 -9.34 -10.66
CA VAL A 110 3.88 -10.01 -10.62
C VAL A 110 3.05 -9.60 -11.84
N SER A 111 2.00 -10.38 -12.16
CA SER A 111 1.10 -10.00 -13.26
C SER A 111 0.32 -8.73 -12.94
N GLU A 112 -0.02 -7.97 -13.98
CA GLU A 112 -0.93 -6.80 -13.85
C GLU A 112 -2.26 -7.18 -13.18
N THR A 113 -2.78 -8.37 -13.48
CA THR A 113 -3.98 -8.93 -12.83
C THR A 113 -3.79 -9.14 -11.33
N THR A 114 -2.59 -9.52 -10.90
CA THR A 114 -2.25 -9.67 -9.47
C THR A 114 -2.21 -8.32 -8.79
N VAL A 115 -1.58 -7.32 -9.40
CA VAL A 115 -1.57 -5.93 -8.89
C VAL A 115 -2.98 -5.40 -8.69
N SER A 116 -3.85 -5.55 -9.71
CA SER A 116 -5.24 -5.10 -9.65
C SER A 116 -6.00 -5.75 -8.48
N ARG A 117 -5.87 -7.08 -8.33
CA ARG A 117 -6.50 -7.84 -7.25
C ARG A 117 -6.00 -7.42 -5.87
N VAL A 118 -4.67 -7.29 -5.70
CA VAL A 118 -4.06 -6.83 -4.44
C VAL A 118 -4.58 -5.44 -4.12
N PHE A 119 -4.54 -4.51 -5.08
CA PHE A 119 -4.96 -3.14 -4.87
C PHE A 119 -6.43 -3.06 -4.43
N LEU A 120 -7.35 -3.67 -5.18
CA LEU A 120 -8.77 -3.64 -4.84
C LEU A 120 -9.06 -4.28 -3.46
N THR A 121 -8.42 -5.40 -3.16
CA THR A 121 -8.62 -6.12 -1.89
C THR A 121 -8.13 -5.28 -0.71
N TRP A 122 -6.93 -4.70 -0.82
CA TRP A 122 -6.38 -3.85 0.22
C TRP A 122 -7.10 -2.53 0.34
N MET A 123 -7.62 -1.92 -0.73
CA MET A 123 -8.44 -0.71 -0.64
C MET A 123 -9.68 -0.96 0.21
N SER A 124 -10.39 -2.06 -0.03
CA SER A 124 -11.55 -2.44 0.78
C SER A 124 -11.17 -2.74 2.24
N PHE A 125 -10.07 -3.45 2.45
CA PHE A 125 -9.58 -3.76 3.80
C PHE A 125 -9.16 -2.51 4.58
N LEU A 126 -8.36 -1.63 3.96
CA LEU A 126 -7.93 -0.36 4.54
C LEU A 126 -9.13 0.55 4.83
N TYR A 127 -10.14 0.57 3.97
CA TYR A 127 -11.37 1.32 4.25
C TYR A 127 -12.00 0.88 5.57
N LEU A 128 -12.19 -0.43 5.79
CA LEU A 128 -12.77 -0.94 7.03
C LEU A 128 -11.93 -0.53 8.24
N ARG A 129 -10.61 -0.76 8.20
CA ARG A 129 -9.72 -0.50 9.35
C ARG A 129 -9.51 0.98 9.64
N LEU A 130 -9.35 1.81 8.61
CA LEU A 130 -9.13 3.25 8.79
C LEU A 130 -10.40 3.98 9.22
N THR A 131 -11.59 3.46 8.91
CA THR A 131 -12.85 4.04 9.41
C THR A 131 -13.10 3.81 10.90
N GLU A 132 -12.37 2.89 11.54
CA GLU A 132 -12.38 2.72 13.00
C GLU A 132 -11.73 3.91 13.72
N LEU A 133 -10.88 4.67 13.02
CA LEU A 133 -10.31 5.90 13.58
C LEU A 133 -11.41 6.96 13.73
N PRO A 134 -11.49 7.64 14.87
CA PRO A 134 -12.39 8.78 15.03
C PRO A 134 -11.86 9.98 14.24
N LEU A 135 -11.98 9.93 12.91
CA LEU A 135 -11.52 10.98 11.99
C LEU A 135 -12.19 12.32 12.26
N TRP A 136 -13.39 12.28 12.83
CA TRP A 136 -14.22 13.45 13.03
C TRP A 136 -14.59 13.64 14.50
N LEU A 137 -14.29 14.83 15.03
CA LEU A 137 -14.65 15.20 16.40
C LEU A 137 -16.17 15.13 16.64
N PRO A 138 -16.62 14.67 17.82
CA PRO A 138 -18.03 14.68 18.20
C PRO A 138 -18.70 16.04 17.96
N ARG A 139 -20.01 16.02 17.66
CA ARG A 139 -20.74 17.20 17.20
C ARG A 139 -20.72 18.34 18.23
N ASP A 140 -20.89 18.00 19.49
CA ASP A 140 -20.84 18.89 20.65
C ASP A 140 -19.48 19.61 20.79
N VAL A 141 -18.38 18.88 20.57
CA VAL A 141 -17.03 19.47 20.61
C VAL A 141 -16.85 20.48 19.46
N VAL A 142 -17.31 20.13 18.26
CA VAL A 142 -17.24 21.02 17.09
C VAL A 142 -18.08 22.27 17.33
N ASP A 143 -19.33 22.12 17.78
CA ASP A 143 -20.21 23.26 18.05
C ASP A 143 -19.67 24.16 19.17
N THR A 144 -18.97 23.60 20.17
CA THR A 144 -18.33 24.38 21.23
C THR A 144 -17.18 25.23 20.68
N LEU A 145 -16.29 24.62 19.89
CA LEU A 145 -15.09 25.26 19.35
C LEU A 145 -15.34 26.09 18.09
N MET A 146 -16.52 26.00 17.47
CA MET A 146 -16.83 26.69 16.22
C MET A 146 -16.80 28.22 16.39
N PRO A 147 -16.05 28.96 15.55
CA PRO A 147 -16.03 30.43 15.58
C PRO A 147 -17.42 31.04 15.36
N ALA A 148 -17.70 32.17 16.01
CA ALA A 148 -19.01 32.82 15.97
C ALA A 148 -19.47 33.16 14.54
N THR A 149 -18.55 33.62 13.68
CA THR A 149 -18.82 33.93 12.27
C THR A 149 -19.23 32.68 11.47
N PHE A 150 -18.68 31.52 11.83
CA PHE A 150 -19.01 30.25 11.20
C PHE A 150 -20.33 29.68 11.74
N LYS A 151 -20.63 29.88 13.02
CA LYS A 151 -21.93 29.51 13.63
C LYS A 151 -23.11 30.25 13.00
N ASP A 152 -22.89 31.49 12.57
CA ASP A 152 -23.92 32.32 11.94
C ASP A 152 -24.22 31.87 10.50
N LYS A 153 -23.18 31.67 9.69
CA LYS A 153 -23.33 31.35 8.26
C LYS A 153 -23.39 29.86 7.92
N TYR A 154 -22.74 29.02 8.73
CA TYR A 154 -22.43 27.62 8.42
C TYR A 154 -22.63 26.71 9.63
N ARG A 155 -23.71 26.91 10.40
CA ARG A 155 -23.99 26.17 11.64
C ARG A 155 -23.93 24.65 11.48
N SER A 156 -24.34 24.09 10.35
CA SER A 156 -24.34 22.64 10.11
C SER A 156 -22.96 22.08 9.78
N THR A 157 -21.99 22.90 9.37
CA THR A 157 -20.66 22.45 8.93
C THR A 157 -19.89 21.81 10.07
N ARG A 158 -19.44 20.57 9.87
CA ARG A 158 -18.63 19.82 10.84
C ARG A 158 -17.17 19.69 10.43
N VAL A 159 -16.91 19.68 9.13
CA VAL A 159 -15.60 19.41 8.54
C VAL A 159 -15.45 20.31 7.32
N ILE A 160 -14.25 20.86 7.14
CA ILE A 160 -13.84 21.50 5.91
C ILE A 160 -12.76 20.61 5.31
N ILE A 161 -13.00 20.09 4.11
CA ILE A 161 -12.05 19.28 3.37
C ILE A 161 -11.55 20.13 2.22
N ASP A 162 -10.26 20.46 2.23
CA ASP A 162 -9.61 21.07 1.07
C ASP A 162 -9.14 19.94 0.14
N ALA A 163 -9.74 19.85 -1.04
CA ALA A 163 -9.49 18.79 -2.00
C ALA A 163 -9.49 19.36 -3.43
N THR A 164 -8.67 18.76 -4.29
CA THR A 164 -8.70 19.03 -5.72
C THR A 164 -9.57 17.99 -6.41
N GLU A 165 -10.72 18.41 -6.93
CA GLU A 165 -11.58 17.54 -7.73
C GLU A 165 -10.99 17.38 -9.15
N LEU A 166 -10.78 16.13 -9.56
CA LEU A 166 -10.40 15.79 -10.93
C LEU A 166 -11.62 15.25 -11.66
N ARG A 167 -12.04 15.95 -12.73
CA ARG A 167 -13.14 15.48 -13.58
C ARG A 167 -12.64 14.36 -14.48
N CYS A 168 -13.22 13.18 -14.33
CA CYS A 168 -12.95 12.03 -15.20
C CYS A 168 -14.10 11.86 -16.19
N GLU A 169 -13.80 11.87 -17.48
CA GLU A 169 -14.75 11.50 -18.52
C GLU A 169 -14.91 9.98 -18.55
N VAL A 170 -16.16 9.51 -18.47
CA VAL A 170 -16.47 8.10 -18.72
C VAL A 170 -16.56 7.89 -20.23
N SER A 171 -15.79 6.95 -20.76
CA SER A 171 -15.84 6.59 -22.17
C SER A 171 -17.28 6.19 -22.54
N SER A 172 -17.93 6.92 -23.46
CA SER A 172 -19.21 6.47 -23.99
C SER A 172 -18.96 5.23 -24.85
N SER A 173 -19.69 4.15 -24.57
CA SER A 173 -19.72 2.96 -25.44
C SER A 173 -20.55 3.22 -26.68
#